data_AF-A0A832STS9-F1
#
_entry.id   AF-A0A832STS9-F1
#
_cell.length_a   1.000
_cell.length_b   1.000
_cell.length_c   1.000
_cell.angle_alpha   90.00
_cell.angle_beta   90.00
_cell.angle_gamma   90.00
#
_symmetry.space_group_name_H-M   'P 1'
#
loop_
_entity.id
_entity.type
_entity.pdbx_description
1 polymer ?
#
loop_
_entity_poly.entity_id
_entity_poly.type
_entity_poly.pdbx_seq_one_letter_code
_entity_poly.pdbx_strand_id
1 'polypeptide(L)'
;LDRQFYDADALEFTLQYNQLYLTADGNYDATAMFGHQNTATVVNGMQFGYVPNMAHNLLVNGDTNKNIFVAQPWNGLEHEQYQSQLLFVENDQHVRLFIENQGNEPVFFHIVGEILDRVVQGNRVQSAATETWLLGGSQNMIVDVVFDEPGVYAAVNHDYAAIYTGAATIFVAGDPFGLNPVLVGAEIIPAPVASYAYVLGNPSDAVPPTGVNSIAHPALNIHGLYTDEVASELKDNGVIPLWEVIPVVAGILAEQ
;
A
#
# COMPACT_ATOMS: atom_id res chain seq x y z
N LEU A 1 -27.79 2.40 1.46
CA LEU A 1 -27.38 3.33 2.52
C LEU A 1 -26.56 4.40 1.84
N ASP A 2 -26.92 5.66 1.98
CA ASP A 2 -26.08 6.73 1.47
C ASP A 2 -24.84 6.80 2.37
N ARG A 3 -23.65 6.57 1.81
CA ARG A 3 -22.38 6.75 2.53
C ARG A 3 -22.22 8.23 2.91
N GLN A 4 -21.52 8.47 4.01
CA GLN A 4 -21.28 9.82 4.52
C GLN A 4 -20.45 10.63 3.51
N PHE A 5 -20.86 11.88 3.26
CA PHE A 5 -20.03 12.81 2.50
C PHE A 5 -19.03 13.45 3.47
N TYR A 6 -17.74 13.20 3.22
CA TYR A 6 -16.64 13.75 4.00
C TYR A 6 -16.23 15.14 3.45
N ASP A 7 -15.41 15.87 4.23
CA ASP A 7 -14.81 17.13 3.80
C ASP A 7 -13.95 16.90 2.53
N ALA A 8 -13.49 17.96 1.88
CA ALA A 8 -12.61 17.84 0.72
C ALA A 8 -11.22 17.30 1.09
N ASP A 9 -10.80 17.54 2.34
CA ASP A 9 -9.52 17.15 2.92
C ASP A 9 -9.40 15.63 3.04
N ALA A 10 -8.38 15.05 2.41
CA ALA A 10 -8.16 13.61 2.39
C ALA A 10 -6.70 13.24 2.61
N LEU A 11 -6.46 12.08 3.25
CA LEU A 11 -5.17 11.41 3.22
C LEU A 11 -5.01 10.76 1.84
N GLU A 12 -3.94 11.11 1.13
CA GLU A 12 -3.83 10.82 -0.29
C GLU A 12 -2.81 9.72 -0.59
N PHE A 13 -3.15 8.80 -1.48
CA PHE A 13 -2.23 7.79 -1.99
C PHE A 13 -2.31 7.72 -3.52
N THR A 14 -1.24 7.26 -4.16
CA THR A 14 -1.23 6.94 -5.58
C THR A 14 -0.93 5.46 -5.83
N LEU A 15 -1.69 4.84 -6.73
CA LEU A 15 -1.54 3.44 -7.13
C LEU A 15 -1.52 3.35 -8.65
N GLN A 16 -0.35 3.08 -9.22
CA GLN A 16 -0.12 2.97 -10.65
C GLN A 16 0.02 1.51 -11.05
N TYR A 17 -0.99 0.98 -11.73
CA TYR A 17 -1.01 -0.40 -12.20
C TYR A 17 -0.35 -0.51 -13.57
N ASN A 18 0.44 -1.56 -13.76
CA ASN A 18 1.01 -1.90 -15.06
C ASN A 18 1.25 -3.41 -15.19
N GLN A 19 1.22 -3.93 -16.41
CA GLN A 19 1.62 -5.31 -16.72
C GLN A 19 3.07 -5.35 -17.21
N LEU A 20 3.84 -6.33 -16.75
CA LEU A 20 5.16 -6.63 -17.25
C LEU A 20 5.08 -7.78 -18.25
N TYR A 21 5.73 -7.61 -19.39
CA TYR A 21 5.87 -8.62 -20.44
C TYR A 21 7.34 -8.96 -20.59
N LEU A 22 7.79 -9.98 -19.87
CA LEU A 22 9.21 -10.30 -19.75
C LEU A 22 9.52 -11.69 -20.31
N THR A 23 10.69 -11.83 -20.93
CA THR A 23 11.29 -13.13 -21.19
C THR A 23 11.79 -13.74 -19.88
N ALA A 24 12.15 -15.02 -19.89
CA ALA A 24 12.74 -15.69 -18.71
C ALA A 24 14.02 -15.01 -18.19
N ASP A 25 14.75 -14.30 -19.06
CA ASP A 25 15.96 -13.55 -18.70
C ASP A 25 15.64 -12.09 -18.25
N GLY A 26 14.36 -11.73 -18.13
CA GLY A 26 13.91 -10.41 -17.64
C GLY A 26 13.88 -9.30 -18.69
N ASN A 27 14.05 -9.60 -19.97
CA ASN A 27 13.99 -8.61 -21.06
C ASN A 27 12.57 -8.42 -21.58
N TYR A 28 12.26 -7.28 -22.20
CA TYR A 28 10.95 -7.04 -22.81
C TYR A 28 10.60 -8.10 -23.88
N ASP A 29 9.41 -8.70 -23.75
CA ASP A 29 8.86 -9.66 -24.70
C ASP A 29 7.68 -9.05 -25.49
N ALA A 30 7.98 -8.60 -26.72
CA ALA A 30 6.98 -8.03 -27.62
C ALA A 30 5.92 -9.04 -28.07
N THR A 31 6.27 -10.32 -28.19
CA THR A 31 5.32 -11.35 -28.63
C THR A 31 4.28 -11.58 -27.53
N ALA A 32 4.74 -11.68 -26.28
CA ALA A 32 3.89 -11.77 -25.11
C ALA A 32 3.01 -10.52 -24.96
N MET A 33 3.57 -9.32 -25.16
CA MET A 33 2.83 -8.06 -25.09
C MET A 33 1.68 -7.98 -26.10
N PHE A 34 1.93 -8.28 -27.38
CA PHE A 34 0.88 -8.28 -28.40
C PHE A 34 -0.14 -9.41 -28.22
N GLY A 35 0.25 -10.48 -27.52
CA GLY A 35 -0.63 -11.59 -27.14
C GLY A 35 -1.40 -11.38 -25.84
N HIS A 36 -1.16 -10.29 -25.11
CA HIS A 36 -1.66 -10.07 -23.74
C HIS A 36 -1.34 -11.24 -22.79
N GLN A 37 -0.10 -11.73 -22.87
CA GLN A 37 0.43 -12.81 -22.04
C GLN A 37 1.42 -12.24 -21.04
N ASN A 38 0.93 -11.48 -20.06
CA ASN A 38 1.80 -10.86 -19.07
C ASN A 38 2.46 -11.91 -18.15
N THR A 39 3.63 -11.54 -17.62
CA THR A 39 4.38 -12.36 -16.65
C THR A 39 4.15 -11.91 -15.20
N ALA A 40 3.90 -10.62 -15.01
CA ALA A 40 3.72 -10.01 -13.71
C ALA A 40 2.82 -8.77 -13.83
N THR A 41 2.16 -8.41 -12.73
CA THR A 41 1.51 -7.11 -12.58
C THR A 41 2.20 -6.35 -11.45
N VAL A 42 2.33 -5.04 -11.61
CA VAL A 42 2.98 -4.18 -10.61
C VAL A 42 2.04 -3.08 -10.15
N VAL A 43 2.25 -2.61 -8.92
CA VAL A 43 1.68 -1.37 -8.40
C VAL A 43 2.85 -0.44 -8.08
N ASN A 44 2.82 0.78 -8.60
CA ASN A 44 3.92 1.76 -8.54
C ASN A 44 5.27 1.18 -9.01
N GLY A 45 5.21 0.36 -10.06
CA GLY A 45 6.41 -0.24 -10.67
C GLY A 45 6.94 -1.49 -9.97
N MET A 46 6.42 -1.86 -8.80
CA MET A 46 6.90 -2.99 -8.01
C MET A 46 5.88 -4.15 -7.92
N GLN A 47 6.32 -5.37 -8.24
CA GLN A 47 5.49 -6.56 -8.13
C GLN A 47 5.34 -6.92 -6.65
N PHE A 48 4.12 -6.99 -6.10
CA PHE A 48 3.92 -7.21 -4.66
C PHE A 48 4.66 -6.19 -3.77
N GLY A 49 4.81 -4.94 -4.21
CA GLY A 49 5.46 -3.89 -3.41
C GLY A 49 4.67 -3.53 -2.15
N TYR A 50 3.36 -3.75 -2.14
CA TYR A 50 2.48 -3.32 -1.05
C TYR A 50 1.81 -4.45 -0.27
N VAL A 51 2.56 -5.53 -0.04
CA VAL A 51 2.11 -6.68 0.76
C VAL A 51 2.98 -6.83 2.01
N PRO A 52 2.58 -7.65 3.00
CA PRO A 52 3.37 -7.85 4.22
C PRO A 52 4.81 -8.29 3.94
N ASN A 53 5.72 -7.92 4.83
CA ASN A 53 7.12 -8.33 4.86
C ASN A 53 7.44 -8.97 6.23
N MET A 54 8.71 -9.24 6.54
CA MET A 54 9.07 -9.97 7.76
C MET A 54 8.76 -9.18 9.03
N ALA A 55 8.78 -7.85 8.96
CA ALA A 55 8.38 -7.01 10.08
C ALA A 55 6.92 -7.22 10.42
N HIS A 56 6.07 -7.22 9.40
CA HIS A 56 4.65 -7.44 9.56
C HIS A 56 4.37 -8.85 10.08
N ASN A 57 5.09 -9.86 9.58
CA ASN A 57 5.01 -11.22 10.11
C ASN A 57 5.37 -11.26 11.60
N LEU A 58 6.44 -10.57 12.00
CA LEU A 58 6.87 -10.51 13.39
C LEU A 58 5.87 -9.76 14.28
N LEU A 59 5.40 -8.59 13.86
CA LEU A 59 4.45 -7.77 14.60
C LEU A 59 3.12 -8.52 14.82
N VAL A 60 2.65 -9.27 13.82
CA VAL A 60 1.35 -9.95 13.87
C VAL A 60 1.45 -11.36 14.51
N ASN A 61 2.48 -12.14 14.16
CA ASN A 61 2.58 -13.55 14.57
C ASN A 61 3.66 -13.82 15.63
N GLY A 62 4.49 -12.84 15.98
CA GLY A 62 5.68 -13.05 16.82
C GLY A 62 6.77 -13.90 16.15
N ASP A 63 6.68 -14.15 14.84
CA ASP A 63 7.58 -15.04 14.12
C ASP A 63 7.79 -14.55 12.68
N THR A 64 9.02 -14.16 12.35
CA THR A 64 9.40 -13.67 11.02
C THR A 64 9.21 -14.70 9.91
N ASN A 65 9.21 -16.00 10.25
CA ASN A 65 9.11 -17.10 9.30
C ASN A 65 7.66 -17.53 9.01
N LYS A 66 6.68 -16.95 9.72
CA LYS A 66 5.27 -17.22 9.50
C LYS A 66 4.65 -16.13 8.63
N ASN A 67 4.77 -16.35 7.33
CA ASN A 67 4.14 -15.52 6.31
C ASN A 67 2.62 -15.41 6.52
N ILE A 68 2.11 -14.18 6.58
CA ILE A 68 0.67 -13.88 6.71
C ILE A 68 -0.03 -13.67 5.37
N PHE A 69 0.74 -13.59 4.28
CA PHE A 69 0.21 -13.38 2.93
C PHE A 69 0.76 -14.43 1.96
N VAL A 70 -0.01 -14.73 0.91
CA VAL A 70 0.26 -15.83 -0.02
C VAL A 70 1.57 -15.65 -0.82
N ALA A 71 1.98 -14.41 -1.07
CA ALA A 71 3.21 -14.08 -1.80
C ALA A 71 3.92 -12.89 -1.12
N GLN A 72 5.13 -13.11 -0.60
CA GLN A 72 5.95 -12.09 0.07
C GLN A 72 7.39 -12.17 -0.48
N PRO A 73 7.65 -11.75 -1.73
CA PRO A 73 8.98 -11.87 -2.34
C PRO A 73 10.00 -10.90 -1.75
N TRP A 74 9.55 -9.78 -1.18
CA TRP A 74 10.39 -8.71 -0.62
C TRP A 74 10.40 -8.73 0.91
N ASN A 75 10.54 -9.92 1.47
CA ASN A 75 10.24 -10.18 2.88
C ASN A 75 11.38 -9.79 3.82
N GLY A 76 12.64 -9.88 3.39
CA GLY A 76 13.82 -9.79 4.25
C GLY A 76 14.42 -8.40 4.43
N LEU A 77 15.09 -8.16 5.58
CA LEU A 77 15.77 -6.90 5.88
C LEU A 77 16.84 -6.52 4.85
N GLU A 78 17.44 -7.52 4.20
CA GLU A 78 18.44 -7.35 3.14
C GLU A 78 17.91 -6.61 1.91
N HIS A 79 16.59 -6.48 1.77
CA HIS A 79 15.98 -5.71 0.70
C HIS A 79 15.91 -4.21 1.00
N GLU A 80 16.20 -3.75 2.22
CA GLU A 80 16.27 -2.32 2.57
C GLU A 80 15.07 -1.52 2.02
N GLN A 81 15.27 -0.53 1.14
CA GLN A 81 14.23 0.30 0.51
C GLN A 81 13.26 -0.47 -0.40
N TYR A 82 13.61 -1.70 -0.79
CA TYR A 82 12.80 -2.57 -1.62
C TYR A 82 11.93 -3.53 -0.80
N GLN A 83 12.00 -3.51 0.53
CA GLN A 83 11.11 -4.33 1.35
C GLN A 83 9.66 -3.90 1.18
N SER A 84 8.76 -4.83 0.87
CA SER A 84 7.36 -4.48 0.66
C SER A 84 6.73 -3.86 1.90
N GLN A 85 5.83 -2.88 1.74
CA GLN A 85 5.23 -2.14 2.85
C GLN A 85 3.70 -2.10 2.79
N LEU A 86 3.06 -1.99 3.96
CA LEU A 86 1.62 -1.79 4.04
C LEU A 86 1.29 -0.30 3.98
N LEU A 87 0.06 0.02 3.61
CA LEU A 87 -0.48 1.37 3.70
C LEU A 87 -1.30 1.46 5.00
N PHE A 88 -1.07 2.50 5.78
CA PHE A 88 -1.68 2.69 7.08
C PHE A 88 -2.57 3.92 7.09
N VAL A 89 -3.80 3.74 7.55
CA VAL A 89 -4.83 4.77 7.62
C VAL A 89 -5.49 4.74 9.00
N GLU A 90 -6.11 5.85 9.38
CA GLU A 90 -6.97 5.88 10.58
C GLU A 90 -8.38 5.39 10.22
N ASN A 91 -9.11 4.90 11.22
CA ASN A 91 -10.55 4.66 11.05
C ASN A 91 -11.30 5.98 10.81
N ASP A 92 -12.38 5.91 10.03
CA ASP A 92 -13.22 7.07 9.68
C ASP A 92 -12.48 8.22 8.95
N GLN A 93 -11.24 7.99 8.53
CA GLN A 93 -10.45 8.98 7.80
C GLN A 93 -10.85 8.98 6.32
N HIS A 94 -11.05 10.18 5.77
CA HIS A 94 -11.21 10.35 4.33
C HIS A 94 -9.90 10.03 3.61
N VAL A 95 -9.89 8.93 2.86
CA VAL A 95 -8.76 8.52 2.03
C VAL A 95 -9.09 8.77 0.56
N ARG A 96 -8.14 9.35 -0.17
CA ARG A 96 -8.24 9.59 -1.61
C ARG A 96 -7.14 8.87 -2.35
N LEU A 97 -7.53 8.00 -3.28
CA LEU A 97 -6.65 7.19 -4.10
C LEU A 97 -6.61 7.77 -5.52
N PHE A 98 -5.42 8.17 -5.97
CA PHE A 98 -5.15 8.48 -7.36
C PHE A 98 -4.69 7.21 -8.06
N ILE A 99 -5.61 6.61 -8.82
CA ILE A 99 -5.38 5.32 -9.45
C ILE A 99 -5.16 5.54 -10.94
N GLU A 100 -4.07 4.97 -11.46
CA GLU A 100 -3.72 5.06 -12.86
C GLU A 100 -3.44 3.66 -13.41
N ASN A 101 -3.98 3.37 -14.59
CA ASN A 101 -3.65 2.18 -15.33
C ASN A 101 -2.71 2.56 -16.48
N GLN A 102 -1.41 2.38 -16.26
CA GLN A 102 -0.37 2.59 -17.25
C GLN A 102 -0.27 1.45 -18.26
N GLY A 103 -0.95 0.34 -17.98
CA GLY A 103 -0.98 -0.85 -18.81
C GLY A 103 -1.96 -0.77 -19.98
N ASN A 104 -2.00 -1.85 -20.76
CA ASN A 104 -2.93 -2.05 -21.88
C ASN A 104 -4.08 -3.01 -21.52
N GLU A 105 -3.97 -3.76 -20.42
CA GLU A 105 -5.06 -4.62 -19.89
C GLU A 105 -5.90 -3.85 -18.85
N PRO A 106 -7.20 -4.17 -18.70
CA PRO A 106 -8.08 -3.49 -17.75
C PRO A 106 -7.71 -3.78 -16.29
N VAL A 107 -7.99 -2.81 -15.42
CA VAL A 107 -7.95 -2.97 -13.96
C VAL A 107 -9.37 -2.98 -13.43
N PHE A 108 -9.76 -4.08 -12.80
CA PHE A 108 -11.04 -4.20 -12.09
C PHE A 108 -10.81 -3.82 -10.63
N PHE A 109 -10.65 -2.52 -10.35
CA PHE A 109 -10.24 -2.07 -9.03
C PHE A 109 -11.31 -2.36 -7.99
N HIS A 110 -10.92 -3.08 -6.94
CA HIS A 110 -11.77 -3.46 -5.82
C HIS A 110 -10.98 -3.36 -4.52
N ILE A 111 -11.64 -3.02 -3.41
CA ILE A 111 -11.06 -3.10 -2.07
C ILE A 111 -11.85 -4.17 -1.30
N VAL A 112 -11.20 -5.30 -1.04
CA VAL A 112 -11.83 -6.42 -0.32
C VAL A 112 -12.23 -5.96 1.08
N GLY A 113 -13.52 -6.09 1.39
CA GLY A 113 -14.10 -5.69 2.67
C GLY A 113 -14.61 -4.24 2.71
N GLU A 114 -14.49 -3.48 1.62
CA GLU A 114 -14.89 -2.07 1.58
C GLU A 114 -15.71 -1.72 0.31
N ILE A 115 -16.41 -0.59 0.35
CA ILE A 115 -17.11 -0.02 -0.82
C ILE A 115 -16.41 1.28 -1.22
N LEU A 116 -16.24 1.50 -2.52
CA LEU A 116 -15.72 2.74 -3.05
C LEU A 116 -16.80 3.83 -2.91
N ASP A 117 -16.57 4.81 -2.04
CA ASP A 117 -17.57 5.83 -1.73
C ASP A 117 -17.87 6.72 -2.92
N ARG A 118 -16.82 7.08 -3.66
CA ARG A 118 -16.95 7.94 -4.84
C ARG A 118 -15.87 7.62 -5.85
N VAL A 119 -16.27 7.48 -7.10
CA VAL A 119 -15.35 7.35 -8.24
C VAL A 119 -15.50 8.56 -9.15
N VAL A 120 -14.40 9.28 -9.35
CA VAL A 120 -14.29 10.40 -10.28
C VAL A 120 -13.36 9.99 -11.41
N GLN A 121 -13.83 10.12 -12.66
CA GLN A 121 -13.02 9.89 -13.84
C GLN A 121 -13.18 11.07 -14.80
N GLY A 122 -12.05 11.65 -15.23
CA GLY A 122 -12.04 12.97 -15.84
C GLY A 122 -12.48 14.04 -14.83
N ASN A 123 -13.47 14.85 -15.19
CA ASN A 123 -14.02 15.90 -14.32
C ASN A 123 -15.45 15.60 -13.82
N ARG A 124 -15.85 14.32 -13.82
CA ARG A 124 -17.21 13.88 -13.44
C ARG A 124 -17.15 12.77 -12.41
N VAL A 125 -18.07 12.84 -11.45
CA VAL A 125 -18.41 11.71 -10.61
C VAL A 125 -19.13 10.69 -11.48
N GLN A 126 -18.53 9.52 -11.65
CA GLN A 126 -19.09 8.43 -12.45
C GLN A 126 -19.94 7.50 -11.60
N SER A 127 -19.57 7.34 -10.32
CA SER A 127 -20.26 6.48 -9.38
C SER A 127 -20.15 7.01 -7.96
N ALA A 128 -21.15 6.68 -7.16
CA ALA A 128 -21.14 6.81 -5.71
C ALA A 128 -21.56 5.46 -5.13
N ALA A 129 -20.85 4.98 -4.11
CA ALA A 129 -21.05 3.70 -3.44
C ALA A 129 -21.07 2.49 -4.39
N THR A 130 -19.89 2.08 -4.88
CA THR A 130 -19.73 0.90 -5.76
C THR A 130 -18.66 -0.05 -5.25
N GLU A 131 -18.83 -1.35 -5.45
CA GLU A 131 -17.88 -2.36 -4.97
C GLU A 131 -16.60 -2.42 -5.82
N THR A 132 -16.73 -2.30 -7.14
CA THR A 132 -15.65 -2.50 -8.11
C THR A 132 -15.81 -1.48 -9.24
N TRP A 133 -14.71 -0.89 -9.69
CA TRP A 133 -14.70 0.00 -10.85
C TRP A 133 -13.74 -0.49 -11.93
N LEU A 134 -14.19 -0.48 -13.18
CA LEU A 134 -13.37 -0.83 -14.34
C LEU A 134 -12.58 0.40 -14.80
N LEU A 135 -11.26 0.27 -14.82
CA LEU A 135 -10.34 1.26 -15.37
C LEU A 135 -9.64 0.68 -16.60
N GLY A 136 -9.91 1.25 -17.78
CA GLY A 136 -9.27 0.84 -19.03
C GLY A 136 -7.78 1.19 -19.07
N GLY A 137 -7.05 0.59 -20.00
CA GLY A 137 -5.64 0.93 -20.22
C GLY A 137 -5.47 2.40 -20.61
N SER A 138 -4.41 3.04 -20.12
CA SER A 138 -4.13 4.48 -20.29
C SER A 138 -5.23 5.39 -19.73
N GLN A 139 -5.91 4.95 -18.67
CA GLN A 139 -6.90 5.76 -17.96
C GLN A 139 -6.51 5.96 -16.50
N ASN A 140 -7.06 7.00 -15.90
CA ASN A 140 -6.96 7.26 -14.47
C ASN A 140 -8.35 7.45 -13.84
N MET A 141 -8.42 7.31 -12.52
CA MET A 141 -9.56 7.70 -11.71
C MET A 141 -9.10 8.20 -10.34
N ILE A 142 -9.98 8.93 -9.67
CA ILE A 142 -9.85 9.28 -8.26
C ILE A 142 -10.92 8.51 -7.52
N VAL A 143 -10.51 7.78 -6.49
CA VAL A 143 -11.42 7.05 -5.60
C VAL A 143 -11.34 7.67 -4.23
N ASP A 144 -12.46 8.15 -3.72
CA ASP A 144 -12.59 8.47 -2.29
C ASP A 144 -13.14 7.22 -1.58
N VAL A 145 -12.57 6.90 -0.42
CA VAL A 145 -12.95 5.76 0.42
C VAL A 145 -12.75 6.10 1.90
N VAL A 146 -13.60 5.56 2.77
CA VAL A 146 -13.44 5.56 4.22
C VAL A 146 -13.56 4.15 4.79
N PHE A 147 -12.65 3.84 5.71
CA PHE A 147 -12.57 2.57 6.40
C PHE A 147 -13.23 2.69 7.78
N ASP A 148 -14.47 2.19 7.87
CA ASP A 148 -15.34 2.41 9.02
C ASP A 148 -15.03 1.46 10.21
N GLU A 149 -14.30 0.36 9.97
CA GLU A 149 -13.96 -0.65 10.97
C GLU A 149 -12.45 -0.91 11.03
N PRO A 150 -11.86 -1.13 12.23
CA PRO A 150 -10.46 -1.53 12.31
C PRO A 150 -10.24 -2.84 11.56
N GLY A 151 -9.31 -2.87 10.61
CA GLY A 151 -9.19 -4.04 9.75
C GLY A 151 -8.03 -4.00 8.76
N VAL A 152 -7.93 -5.11 8.01
CA VAL A 152 -6.99 -5.29 6.90
C VAL A 152 -7.80 -5.41 5.62
N TYR A 153 -7.50 -4.53 4.67
CA TYR A 153 -8.27 -4.37 3.44
C TYR A 153 -7.35 -4.52 2.24
N ALA A 154 -7.73 -5.35 1.27
CA ALA A 154 -6.91 -5.61 0.09
C ALA A 154 -7.43 -4.84 -1.12
N ALA A 155 -6.74 -3.77 -1.51
CA ALA A 155 -6.94 -3.10 -2.79
C ALA A 155 -6.29 -3.94 -3.90
N VAL A 156 -7.08 -4.38 -4.87
CA VAL A 156 -6.68 -5.37 -5.87
C VAL A 156 -7.16 -5.00 -7.27
N ASN A 157 -6.46 -5.49 -8.28
CA ASN A 157 -7.11 -5.76 -9.56
C ASN A 157 -7.90 -7.07 -9.41
N HIS A 158 -9.23 -7.03 -9.46
CA HIS A 158 -10.10 -8.19 -9.24
C HIS A 158 -10.06 -9.22 -10.40
N ASP A 159 -9.21 -9.03 -11.42
CA ASP A 159 -8.70 -10.15 -12.19
C ASP A 159 -7.73 -10.96 -11.31
N TYR A 160 -8.13 -12.16 -10.91
CA TYR A 160 -7.34 -12.97 -9.98
C TYR A 160 -5.95 -13.32 -10.54
N ALA A 161 -5.80 -13.43 -11.86
CA ALA A 161 -4.48 -13.61 -12.45
C ALA A 161 -3.57 -12.41 -12.14
N ALA A 162 -4.12 -11.18 -12.17
CA ALA A 162 -3.39 -9.98 -11.80
C ALA A 162 -3.05 -9.93 -10.29
N ILE A 163 -3.98 -10.33 -9.40
CA ILE A 163 -3.71 -10.41 -7.95
C ILE A 163 -2.51 -11.30 -7.67
N TYR A 164 -2.56 -12.54 -8.18
CA TYR A 164 -1.53 -13.54 -7.91
C TYR A 164 -0.23 -13.33 -8.70
N THR A 165 -0.19 -12.29 -9.54
CA THR A 165 1.01 -11.85 -10.23
C THR A 165 1.52 -10.49 -9.78
N GLY A 166 0.90 -9.85 -8.77
CA GLY A 166 1.46 -8.70 -8.05
C GLY A 166 0.56 -7.48 -7.87
N ALA A 167 -0.66 -7.48 -8.42
CA ALA A 167 -1.62 -6.37 -8.33
C ALA A 167 -2.38 -6.34 -6.99
N ALA A 168 -1.65 -6.32 -5.87
CA ALA A 168 -2.20 -6.31 -4.53
C ALA A 168 -1.56 -5.22 -3.67
N THR A 169 -2.40 -4.49 -2.95
CA THR A 169 -2.02 -3.44 -2.02
C THR A 169 -2.84 -3.61 -0.75
N ILE A 170 -2.16 -3.70 0.38
CA ILE A 170 -2.80 -3.96 1.67
C ILE A 170 -2.86 -2.68 2.48
N PHE A 171 -4.08 -2.27 2.79
CA PHE A 171 -4.38 -1.22 3.77
C PHE A 171 -4.62 -1.83 5.13
N VAL A 172 -4.15 -1.14 6.18
CA VAL A 172 -4.44 -1.44 7.57
C VAL A 172 -5.06 -0.19 8.19
N ALA A 173 -6.33 -0.30 8.58
CA ALA A 173 -7.08 0.78 9.22
C ALA A 173 -7.10 0.57 10.73
N GLY A 174 -6.65 1.58 11.49
CA GLY A 174 -6.68 1.56 12.95
C GLY A 174 -5.65 0.63 13.60
N ASP A 175 -6.08 -0.04 14.68
CA ASP A 175 -5.29 -0.99 15.48
C ASP A 175 -5.92 -2.41 15.49
N PRO A 176 -6.07 -3.07 14.33
CA PRO A 176 -6.77 -4.35 14.24
C PRO A 176 -6.00 -5.51 14.88
N PHE A 177 -4.72 -5.31 15.19
CA PHE A 177 -3.86 -6.32 15.82
C PHE A 177 -3.62 -6.05 17.32
N GLY A 178 -4.13 -4.93 17.85
CA GLY A 178 -3.94 -4.56 19.26
C GLY A 178 -2.49 -4.30 19.63
N LEU A 179 -1.70 -3.67 18.75
CA LEU A 179 -0.28 -3.39 18.99
C LEU A 179 -0.08 -2.17 19.88
N ASN A 180 -1.05 -1.26 20.02
CA ASN A 180 -0.86 -0.05 20.84
C ASN A 180 -0.39 -0.32 22.27
N PRO A 181 -1.02 -1.23 23.06
CA PRO A 181 -0.54 -1.55 24.41
C PRO A 181 0.90 -2.07 24.44
N VAL A 182 1.28 -2.85 23.42
CA VAL A 182 2.62 -3.44 23.31
C VAL A 182 3.66 -2.36 23.01
N LEU A 183 3.37 -1.47 22.06
CA LEU A 183 4.27 -0.38 21.66
C LEU A 183 4.42 0.67 22.77
N VAL A 184 3.35 0.95 23.53
CA VAL A 184 3.41 1.83 24.71
C VAL A 184 4.23 1.17 25.83
N GLY A 185 3.99 -0.10 26.13
CA GLY A 185 4.74 -0.83 27.16
C GLY A 185 6.23 -0.96 26.84
N ALA A 186 6.56 -1.00 25.55
CA ALA A 186 7.92 -0.99 25.02
C ALA A 186 8.59 0.41 24.98
N GLU A 187 7.89 1.47 25.39
CA GLU A 187 8.35 2.86 25.30
C GLU A 187 8.69 3.32 23.87
N ILE A 188 8.15 2.64 22.85
CA ILE A 188 8.32 3.03 21.43
C ILE A 188 7.44 4.26 21.13
N ILE A 189 6.23 4.30 21.70
CA ILE A 189 5.32 5.44 21.63
C ILE A 189 4.88 5.86 23.05
N PRO A 190 4.67 7.15 23.31
CA PRO A 190 4.28 7.64 24.64
C PRO A 190 2.80 7.40 24.97
N ALA A 191 1.96 7.16 23.97
CA ALA A 191 0.53 6.89 24.13
C ALA A 191 0.01 6.12 22.89
N PRO A 192 -1.19 5.49 22.97
CA PRO A 192 -1.82 4.86 21.81
C PRO A 192 -1.98 5.84 20.63
N VAL A 193 -1.75 5.34 19.42
CA VAL A 193 -1.90 6.07 18.17
C VAL A 193 -3.09 5.58 17.36
N ALA A 194 -3.67 6.46 16.54
CA ALA A 194 -4.86 6.17 15.74
C ALA A 194 -4.60 5.25 14.54
N SER A 195 -3.33 5.11 14.13
CA SER A 195 -2.90 4.26 13.03
C SER A 195 -1.44 3.87 13.22
N TYR A 196 -1.01 2.73 12.66
CA TYR A 196 0.41 2.37 12.66
C TYR A 196 1.28 3.31 11.81
N ALA A 197 0.69 4.19 11.00
CA ALA A 197 1.40 5.23 10.27
C ALA A 197 2.27 6.12 11.17
N TYR A 198 1.88 6.35 12.43
CA TYR A 198 2.64 7.16 13.38
C TYR A 198 3.94 6.50 13.87
N VAL A 199 4.07 5.19 13.67
CA VAL A 199 5.22 4.40 14.14
C VAL A 199 6.04 3.89 12.98
N LEU A 200 5.38 3.34 11.97
CA LEU A 200 6.02 2.68 10.83
C LEU A 200 6.09 3.58 9.59
N GLY A 201 5.37 4.70 9.57
CA GLY A 201 5.24 5.55 8.39
C GLY A 201 4.47 4.89 7.25
N ASN A 202 3.99 5.71 6.31
CA ASN A 202 3.46 5.23 5.02
C ASN A 202 4.58 5.14 3.97
N PRO A 203 4.48 4.23 2.98
CA PRO A 203 5.50 4.06 1.96
C PRO A 203 5.64 5.31 1.08
N SER A 204 6.86 5.86 1.03
CA SER A 204 7.13 7.13 0.37
C SER A 204 6.76 7.18 -1.12
N ASP A 205 6.87 6.06 -1.85
CA ASP A 205 6.53 5.97 -3.27
C ASP A 205 5.02 5.88 -3.54
N ALA A 206 4.21 5.65 -2.51
CA ALA A 206 2.75 5.65 -2.60
C ALA A 206 2.14 7.01 -2.22
N VAL A 207 2.94 7.97 -1.75
CA VAL A 207 2.45 9.29 -1.32
C VAL A 207 2.61 10.31 -2.46
N PRO A 208 1.51 10.86 -3.00
CA PRO A 208 1.58 11.85 -4.08
C PRO A 208 2.06 13.21 -3.55
N PRO A 209 2.44 14.14 -4.45
CA PRO A 209 2.72 15.52 -4.07
C PRO A 209 1.52 16.17 -3.37
N THR A 210 1.78 16.94 -2.32
CA THR A 210 0.74 17.64 -1.54
C THR A 210 -0.01 18.67 -2.40
N GLY A 211 -1.34 18.55 -2.41
CA GLY A 211 -2.30 19.49 -2.97
C GLY A 211 -2.98 20.37 -1.91
N VAL A 212 -4.02 21.10 -2.33
CA VAL A 212 -4.72 22.07 -1.48
C VAL A 212 -5.52 21.41 -0.36
N ASN A 213 -6.08 20.22 -0.61
CA ASN A 213 -6.92 19.48 0.33
C ASN A 213 -6.24 18.17 0.78
N SER A 214 -4.91 18.18 0.88
CA SER A 214 -4.16 17.01 1.31
C SER A 214 -3.96 17.05 2.82
N ILE A 215 -4.31 15.96 3.49
CA ILE A 215 -3.94 15.70 4.87
C ILE A 215 -2.49 15.20 4.88
N ALA A 216 -1.66 15.77 5.76
CA ALA A 216 -0.27 15.32 5.91
C ALA A 216 -0.21 13.89 6.48
N HIS A 217 0.64 13.05 5.89
CA HIS A 217 0.92 11.74 6.48
C HIS A 217 1.66 11.91 7.82
N PRO A 218 1.28 11.16 8.88
CA PRO A 218 1.92 11.29 10.19
C PRO A 218 3.43 11.04 10.17
N ALA A 219 3.86 10.04 9.41
CA ALA A 219 5.24 9.76 9.10
C ALA A 219 5.33 9.01 7.76
N LEU A 220 6.53 8.96 7.19
CA LEU A 220 6.85 8.23 5.97
C LEU A 220 7.97 7.25 6.24
N ASN A 221 7.95 6.09 5.56
CA ASN A 221 9.09 5.18 5.48
C ASN A 221 9.67 5.14 4.07
N ILE A 222 10.95 4.74 4.02
CA ILE A 222 11.69 4.62 2.77
C ILE A 222 11.26 3.33 2.10
N HIS A 223 10.51 3.47 1.02
CA HIS A 223 10.01 2.37 0.20
C HIS A 223 9.90 2.80 -1.25
N GLY A 224 10.42 1.98 -2.15
CA GLY A 224 10.29 2.14 -3.59
C GLY A 224 11.50 1.62 -4.35
N LEU A 225 11.41 1.64 -5.69
CA LEU A 225 12.52 1.29 -6.59
C LEU A 225 13.54 2.44 -6.70
N TYR A 226 14.11 2.83 -5.57
CA TYR A 226 15.08 3.92 -5.46
C TYR A 226 16.52 3.41 -5.55
N THR A 227 17.42 4.22 -6.09
CA THR A 227 18.85 3.98 -5.93
C THR A 227 19.26 4.23 -4.48
N ASP A 228 20.41 3.69 -4.09
CA ASP A 228 20.95 3.86 -2.73
C ASP A 228 21.21 5.33 -2.40
N GLU A 229 21.55 6.16 -3.39
CA GLU A 229 21.72 7.61 -3.20
C GLU A 229 20.40 8.29 -2.83
N VAL A 230 19.30 7.95 -3.53
CA VAL A 230 17.97 8.49 -3.23
C VAL A 230 17.48 8.01 -1.87
N ALA A 231 17.68 6.72 -1.55
CA ALA A 231 17.33 6.18 -0.23
C ALA A 231 18.10 6.89 0.89
N SER A 232 19.39 7.16 0.68
CA SER A 232 20.23 7.90 1.63
C SER A 232 19.74 9.34 1.81
N GLU A 233 19.37 10.03 0.73
CA GLU A 233 18.80 11.39 0.80
C GLU A 233 17.48 11.42 1.58
N LEU A 234 16.59 10.45 1.34
CA LEU A 234 15.32 10.33 2.08
C LEU A 234 15.58 10.11 3.58
N LYS A 235 16.55 9.25 3.91
CA LYS A 235 16.96 9.01 5.29
C LYS A 235 17.48 10.29 5.96
N ASP A 236 18.34 11.04 5.28
CA ASP A 236 18.88 12.32 5.78
C ASP A 236 17.77 13.38 5.98
N ASN A 237 16.70 13.29 5.19
CA ASN A 237 15.50 14.12 5.32
C ASN A 237 14.50 13.62 6.38
N GLY A 238 14.86 12.58 7.16
CA GLY A 238 14.06 12.09 8.28
C GLY A 238 12.96 11.09 7.91
N VAL A 239 12.98 10.54 6.69
CA VAL A 239 12.10 9.43 6.31
C VAL A 239 12.61 8.15 6.96
N ILE A 240 11.71 7.33 7.50
CA ILE A 240 12.03 6.21 8.38
C ILE A 240 12.66 5.05 7.58
N PRO A 241 13.92 4.65 7.86
CA PRO A 241 14.52 3.43 7.32
C PRO A 241 14.02 2.23 8.12
N LEU A 242 12.94 1.58 7.67
CA LEU A 242 12.32 0.51 8.45
C LEU A 242 13.26 -0.65 8.75
N TRP A 243 14.23 -0.96 7.88
CA TRP A 243 15.23 -2.01 8.14
C TRP A 243 16.09 -1.76 9.39
N GLU A 244 16.17 -0.52 9.88
CA GLU A 244 16.87 -0.16 11.12
C GLU A 244 15.92 -0.15 12.32
N VAL A 245 14.63 0.15 12.12
CA VAL A 245 13.62 0.20 13.18
C VAL A 245 13.14 -1.20 13.57
N ILE A 246 12.89 -2.06 12.58
CA ILE A 246 12.32 -3.40 12.78
C ILE A 246 13.15 -4.25 13.74
N PRO A 247 14.49 -4.35 13.64
CA PRO A 247 15.30 -5.13 14.57
C PRO A 247 15.20 -4.65 16.03
N VAL A 248 15.04 -3.34 16.24
CA VAL A 248 14.89 -2.76 17.58
C VAL A 248 13.54 -3.18 18.18
N VAL A 249 12.46 -3.03 17.42
CA VAL A 249 11.12 -3.45 17.85
C VAL A 249 11.09 -4.96 18.08
N ALA A 250 11.70 -5.73 17.18
CA ALA A 250 11.82 -7.18 17.27
C ALA A 250 12.48 -7.66 18.55
N GLY A 251 13.62 -7.05 18.93
CA GLY A 251 14.33 -7.35 20.16
C GLY A 251 13.44 -7.13 21.38
N ILE A 252 12.72 -6.01 21.43
CA ILE A 252 11.82 -5.69 22.54
C ILE A 252 10.68 -6.71 22.65
N LEU A 253 10.11 -7.15 21.53
CA LEU A 253 9.02 -8.12 21.51
C LEU A 253 9.47 -9.54 21.87
N ALA A 254 10.69 -9.93 21.53
CA ALA A 254 11.23 -11.25 21.85
C ALA A 254 11.61 -11.43 23.32
N GLU A 255 11.75 -10.33 24.07
CA GLU A 255 12.09 -10.31 25.51
C GLU A 255 10.86 -10.32 26.45
N GLN A 256 9.64 -10.25 25.90
CA GLN A 256 8.36 -10.33 26.64
C GLN A 256 7.81 -11.76 26.70
#